data_AF-A0AA35QAI1-F1
#
_entry.id   AF-A0AA35QAI1-F1
#
_cell.length_a   1.000
_cell.length_b   1.000
_cell.length_c   1.000
_cell.angle_alpha   90.00
_cell.angle_beta   90.00
_cell.angle_gamma   90.00
#
_symmetry.space_group_name_H-M   'P 1'
#
loop_
_entity.id
_entity.type
_entity.pdbx_description
1 polymer ?
#
loop_
_entity_poly.entity_id
_entity_poly.type
_entity_poly.pdbx_seq_one_letter_code
_entity_poly.pdbx_strand_id
1 'polypeptide(L)'
;MTDTKDFDVIRVCRSDGVDTGPGYWPVTTPAANSIKKTAADKAPRAKPQMTRLAEDDPRFTEWRVKLGILLKQELSQSPDDGVSWYVPFPKGYWLYEKSKHLWVSGYPIKAKLFKTPQEFALHLIWLLSASMDYKDCCCVHCNVPSLPKQTPTSDEGLAHMPHESPVKQDHIPHKVTPIPVPTVVGQPIPTKSASPAQRPQATHIPPPSIPTPSVITPPTATPVPPPQIPMSSIPPQVTQPAPKVQSQVQPPQVQQHQIKQTPVHPPPIPQPQAQPTQVQQQPQAQQQPQVQHSPMVWPLKSSLLFRVGELVWYQNGQTWRLGIIGAFNNTHGFELLAIGHRLVAQQNVFKTANDMRPFHAFSVPGVTIQDLKSKNYDDVPWEAMFAAYQSDANRRDLLILDASKMAASKIDYSFSLWSPISEDPSTKTPVYYGCFFGAERIEIGDALRLKALPAEWNITTDTAVLGLRQILTNRDYPGAVVFRGHIYILVKGDSPLTNAVPEEQLPVPLRDELAWRQQTGPNSRWRWVLVKENAALKEQSIRGRFYPTYRLMPILNPAGFQQAVQQGQADEQMPQLNNRMDGMGRYIGRKRNRLDTLGASISGVHGTRLAVEPHVKEEA
;
A
#
# COMPACT_ATOMS: atom_id res chain seq x y z
N MET A 1 35.67 -43.75 17.99
CA MET A 1 34.21 -43.84 17.75
C MET A 1 33.73 -42.39 17.71
N THR A 2 33.16 -41.94 16.60
CA THR A 2 32.86 -40.52 16.36
C THR A 2 31.59 -40.11 17.08
N ASP A 3 31.60 -38.94 17.73
CA ASP A 3 30.45 -38.41 18.48
C ASP A 3 29.17 -38.41 17.64
N THR A 4 28.22 -39.26 18.00
CA THR A 4 26.83 -39.14 17.56
C THR A 4 26.24 -37.91 18.23
N LYS A 5 26.27 -36.77 17.53
CA LYS A 5 25.34 -35.68 17.84
C LYS A 5 23.93 -36.24 17.71
N ASP A 6 23.19 -36.26 18.80
CA ASP A 6 21.75 -36.51 18.75
C ASP A 6 21.07 -35.41 17.93
N PHE A 7 19.99 -35.77 17.24
CA PHE A 7 19.18 -34.86 16.44
C PHE A 7 17.69 -35.14 16.64
N ASP A 8 16.89 -34.09 16.79
CA ASP A 8 15.44 -34.20 16.72
C ASP A 8 15.01 -34.38 15.26
N VAL A 9 14.43 -35.54 14.92
CA VAL A 9 14.09 -35.88 13.53
C VAL A 9 12.72 -35.33 13.15
N ILE A 10 12.70 -34.22 12.40
CA ILE A 10 11.48 -33.59 11.92
C ILE A 10 11.04 -34.22 10.59
N ARG A 11 9.97 -35.02 10.63
CA ARG A 11 9.43 -35.72 9.45
C ARG A 11 8.37 -34.87 8.76
N VAL A 12 8.62 -34.49 7.51
CA VAL A 12 7.64 -33.85 6.64
C VAL A 12 6.75 -34.94 6.01
N CYS A 13 5.58 -35.20 6.61
CA CYS A 13 4.69 -36.30 6.21
C CYS A 13 4.01 -36.08 4.85
N ARG A 14 3.89 -34.82 4.40
CA ARG A 14 3.28 -34.43 3.13
C ARG A 14 4.35 -34.25 2.07
N SER A 15 4.06 -34.63 0.82
CA SER A 15 4.89 -34.25 -0.31
C SER A 15 4.14 -34.14 -1.63
N ASP A 16 4.55 -33.16 -2.43
CA ASP A 16 4.26 -32.95 -3.84
C ASP A 16 5.38 -33.49 -4.76
N GLY A 17 6.33 -34.27 -4.21
CA GLY A 17 7.53 -34.73 -4.90
C GLY A 17 7.25 -35.70 -6.05
N VAL A 18 7.66 -35.35 -7.27
CA VAL A 18 7.46 -36.12 -8.51
C VAL A 18 8.76 -36.37 -9.32
N ASP A 19 9.88 -36.62 -8.65
CA ASP A 19 11.14 -36.97 -9.33
C ASP A 19 10.99 -38.23 -10.19
N THR A 20 11.02 -38.06 -11.52
CA THR A 20 11.00 -39.16 -12.49
C THR A 20 12.40 -39.70 -12.81
N GLY A 21 13.35 -39.56 -11.88
CA GLY A 21 14.76 -39.93 -12.05
C GLY A 21 15.53 -39.04 -13.04
N PRO A 22 16.75 -39.43 -13.45
CA PRO A 22 17.64 -38.62 -14.30
C PRO A 22 17.19 -38.49 -15.77
N GLY A 23 15.97 -38.90 -16.11
CA GLY A 23 15.44 -38.92 -17.47
C GLY A 23 14.92 -37.55 -17.95
N TYR A 24 15.72 -36.90 -18.80
CA TYR A 24 15.38 -35.71 -19.60
C TYR A 24 15.13 -34.40 -18.81
N TRP A 25 16.22 -33.68 -18.57
CA TRP A 25 16.24 -32.25 -18.19
C TRP A 25 16.82 -31.44 -19.37
N PRO A 26 16.38 -30.19 -19.61
CA PRO A 26 16.57 -29.51 -20.90
C PRO A 26 18.05 -29.42 -21.28
N VAL A 27 18.40 -30.15 -22.35
CA VAL A 27 19.68 -29.98 -23.02
C VAL A 27 19.60 -28.66 -23.78
N THR A 28 20.44 -27.70 -23.43
CA THR A 28 20.77 -26.58 -24.32
C THR A 28 21.48 -27.13 -25.54
N THR A 29 20.70 -27.64 -26.48
CA THR A 29 21.18 -28.12 -27.77
C THR A 29 21.49 -26.89 -28.62
N PRO A 30 22.71 -26.76 -29.18
CA PRO A 30 23.00 -25.69 -30.11
C PRO A 30 22.11 -25.83 -31.35
N ALA A 31 21.66 -24.71 -31.90
CA ALA A 31 20.76 -24.69 -33.05
C ALA A 31 21.37 -25.47 -34.24
N ALA A 32 20.63 -26.44 -34.77
CA ALA A 32 21.06 -27.28 -35.87
C ALA A 32 20.75 -26.59 -37.21
N ASN A 33 21.71 -25.84 -37.75
CA ASN A 33 21.72 -25.46 -39.16
C ASN A 33 22.45 -26.53 -39.99
N SER A 34 21.91 -26.86 -41.16
CA SER A 34 22.35 -27.98 -41.97
C SER A 34 23.42 -27.62 -43.02
N ILE A 35 24.53 -28.39 -42.97
CA ILE A 35 25.36 -28.81 -44.11
C ILE A 35 26.24 -27.73 -44.82
N LYS A 36 27.56 -27.79 -44.57
CA LYS A 36 28.54 -28.25 -45.58
C LYS A 36 29.88 -28.72 -45.00
N LYS A 37 30.40 -29.80 -45.62
CA LYS A 37 31.65 -30.56 -45.40
C LYS A 37 32.88 -29.80 -44.83
N THR A 38 33.55 -30.40 -43.83
CA THR A 38 34.78 -31.24 -44.03
C THR A 38 35.10 -32.05 -42.77
N ALA A 39 35.81 -33.18 -42.91
CA ALA A 39 36.05 -34.14 -41.82
C ALA A 39 37.40 -33.92 -41.10
N ALA A 40 37.41 -34.10 -39.77
CA ALA A 40 38.57 -34.48 -38.96
C ALA A 40 38.09 -34.99 -37.58
N ASP A 41 38.62 -36.12 -37.12
CA ASP A 41 38.21 -36.80 -35.88
C ASP A 41 38.35 -35.98 -34.60
N LYS A 42 37.25 -35.87 -33.84
CA LYS A 42 37.27 -35.71 -32.36
C LYS A 42 36.09 -36.46 -31.73
N ALA A 43 36.39 -37.30 -30.74
CA ALA A 43 35.42 -38.15 -30.05
C ALA A 43 34.24 -37.35 -29.44
N PRO A 44 33.02 -37.93 -29.39
CA PRO A 44 31.85 -37.23 -28.90
C PRO A 44 31.98 -36.93 -27.40
N ARG A 45 32.07 -35.63 -27.05
CA ARG A 45 32.11 -35.15 -25.68
C ARG A 45 30.83 -35.58 -24.94
N ALA A 46 30.96 -36.49 -23.98
CA ALA A 46 29.85 -36.94 -23.15
C ALA A 46 29.13 -35.74 -22.51
N LYS A 47 27.80 -35.69 -22.64
CA LYS A 47 26.98 -34.61 -22.09
C LYS A 47 27.07 -34.67 -20.56
N PRO A 48 27.32 -33.54 -19.85
CA PRO A 48 27.39 -33.54 -18.39
C PRO A 48 26.00 -33.81 -17.80
N GLN A 49 25.77 -35.08 -17.44
CA GLN A 49 24.58 -35.59 -16.79
C GLN A 49 24.58 -35.21 -15.30
N MET A 50 23.40 -35.04 -14.71
CA MET A 50 23.27 -34.83 -13.26
C MET A 50 23.27 -36.19 -12.57
N THR A 51 24.13 -36.36 -11.56
CA THR A 51 24.24 -37.60 -10.79
C THR A 51 23.41 -37.47 -9.52
N ARG A 52 22.47 -38.41 -9.29
CA ARG A 52 21.72 -38.45 -8.04
C ARG A 52 22.62 -38.93 -6.91
N LEU A 53 22.63 -38.21 -5.79
CA LEU A 53 23.39 -38.62 -4.62
C LEU A 53 22.62 -39.66 -3.81
N ALA A 54 23.35 -40.60 -3.21
CA ALA A 54 22.80 -41.56 -2.26
C ALA A 54 22.47 -40.86 -0.93
N GLU A 55 21.55 -41.41 -0.14
CA GLU A 55 21.08 -40.76 1.10
C GLU A 55 22.15 -40.71 2.21
N ASP A 56 23.11 -41.63 2.15
CA ASP A 56 24.29 -41.75 3.01
C ASP A 56 25.47 -40.89 2.52
N ASP A 57 25.38 -40.23 1.37
CA ASP A 57 26.39 -39.26 0.93
C ASP A 57 26.51 -38.14 1.98
N PRO A 58 27.73 -37.81 2.46
CA PRO A 58 27.92 -36.77 3.48
C PRO A 58 27.30 -35.42 3.10
N ARG A 59 27.24 -35.09 1.80
CA ARG A 59 26.65 -33.85 1.28
C ARG A 59 25.11 -33.89 1.32
N PHE A 60 24.51 -35.06 1.14
CA PHE A 60 23.07 -35.25 1.34
C PHE A 60 22.74 -35.08 2.83
N THR A 61 23.53 -35.72 3.70
CA THR A 61 23.40 -35.57 5.16
C THR A 61 23.57 -34.12 5.60
N GLU A 62 24.56 -33.40 5.07
CA GLU A 62 24.78 -31.97 5.33
C GLU A 62 23.56 -31.11 4.92
N TRP A 63 22.94 -31.39 3.76
CA TRP A 63 21.70 -30.72 3.36
C TRP A 63 20.56 -30.96 4.36
N ARG A 64 20.37 -32.21 4.84
CA ARG A 64 19.32 -32.56 5.82
C ARG A 64 19.51 -31.85 7.17
N VAL A 65 20.76 -31.67 7.61
CA VAL A 65 21.11 -30.89 8.81
C VAL A 65 20.85 -29.39 8.58
N LYS A 66 21.29 -28.83 7.44
CA LYS A 66 21.04 -27.40 7.12
C LYS A 66 19.56 -27.06 7.05
N LEU A 67 18.74 -27.95 6.46
CA LEU A 67 17.29 -27.80 6.44
C LEU A 67 16.69 -27.86 7.86
N GLY A 68 17.21 -28.72 8.73
CA GLY A 68 16.80 -28.76 10.14
C GLY A 68 17.10 -27.47 10.89
N ILE A 69 18.31 -26.91 10.73
CA ILE A 69 18.68 -25.61 11.32
C ILE A 69 17.72 -24.51 10.84
N LEU A 70 17.45 -24.43 9.53
CA LEU A 70 16.54 -23.44 8.95
C LEU A 70 15.10 -23.61 9.46
N LEU A 71 14.58 -24.85 9.53
CA LEU A 71 13.24 -25.10 10.08
C LEU A 71 13.17 -24.76 11.58
N LYS A 72 14.23 -25.03 12.35
CA LYS A 72 14.27 -24.68 13.78
C LYS A 72 14.24 -23.18 14.00
N GLN A 73 14.96 -22.41 13.16
CA GLN A 73 14.95 -20.94 13.18
C GLN A 73 13.57 -20.35 12.88
N GLU A 74 12.81 -20.94 11.96
CA GLU A 74 11.51 -20.42 11.53
C GLU A 74 10.31 -20.95 12.36
N LEU A 75 10.44 -22.13 12.99
CA LEU A 75 9.32 -22.84 13.64
C LEU A 75 9.47 -23.05 15.15
N SER A 76 10.68 -22.94 15.73
CA SER A 76 10.87 -23.04 17.19
C SER A 76 10.57 -21.71 17.89
N GLN A 77 9.99 -21.77 19.09
CA GLN A 77 9.83 -20.60 19.96
C GLN A 77 11.16 -20.19 20.62
N SER A 78 12.09 -21.14 20.77
CA SER A 78 13.47 -20.93 21.18
C SER A 78 14.40 -21.69 20.21
N PRO A 79 14.96 -21.03 19.17
CA PRO A 79 15.75 -21.72 18.14
C PRO A 79 17.14 -22.15 18.63
N ASP A 80 17.69 -21.42 19.61
CA ASP A 80 19.02 -21.67 20.18
C ASP A 80 19.03 -22.76 21.27
N ASP A 81 17.87 -23.06 21.87
CA ASP A 81 17.74 -24.04 22.96
C ASP A 81 17.50 -25.47 22.44
N GLY A 82 18.06 -26.46 23.14
CA GLY A 82 17.82 -27.88 22.86
C GLY A 82 18.54 -28.43 21.62
N VAL A 83 18.22 -29.67 21.26
CA VAL A 83 18.95 -30.46 20.26
C VAL A 83 18.81 -29.86 18.85
N SER A 84 19.79 -30.11 17.97
CA SER A 84 19.69 -29.71 16.56
C SER A 84 18.63 -30.53 15.83
N TRP A 85 17.90 -29.92 14.90
CA TRP A 85 16.92 -30.65 14.09
C TRP A 85 17.59 -31.33 12.89
N TYR A 86 17.06 -32.48 12.47
CA TYR A 86 17.43 -33.19 11.25
C TYR A 86 16.19 -33.47 10.39
N VAL A 87 16.24 -33.16 9.10
CA VAL A 87 15.07 -33.22 8.22
C VAL A 87 15.31 -34.23 7.09
N PRO A 88 14.71 -35.43 7.14
CA PRO A 88 14.65 -36.33 6.00
C PRO A 88 13.95 -35.64 4.83
N PHE A 89 14.40 -35.90 3.59
CA PHE A 89 13.74 -35.33 2.42
C PHE A 89 12.31 -35.91 2.27
N PRO A 90 11.32 -35.08 1.89
CA PRO A 90 9.97 -35.58 1.59
C PRO A 90 9.98 -36.57 0.42
N LYS A 91 9.02 -37.50 0.40
CA LYS A 91 8.93 -38.55 -0.63
C LYS A 91 8.87 -37.94 -2.04
N GLY A 92 9.81 -38.33 -2.90
CA GLY A 92 9.86 -37.86 -4.29
C GLY A 92 10.71 -36.61 -4.51
N TYR A 93 11.40 -36.12 -3.46
CA TYR A 93 12.49 -35.15 -3.57
C TYR A 93 13.85 -35.82 -3.44
N TRP A 94 14.82 -35.40 -4.27
CA TRP A 94 16.17 -35.98 -4.31
C TRP A 94 17.25 -34.94 -4.60
N LEU A 95 18.43 -35.14 -4.00
CA LEU A 95 19.59 -34.30 -4.23
C LEU A 95 20.42 -34.83 -5.42
N TYR A 96 20.78 -33.94 -6.34
CA TYR A 96 21.58 -34.22 -7.52
C TYR A 96 22.82 -33.31 -7.58
N GLU A 97 23.94 -33.87 -8.03
CA GLU A 97 25.16 -33.13 -8.35
C GLU A 97 25.30 -32.88 -9.85
N LYS A 98 25.70 -31.65 -10.22
CA LYS A 98 26.17 -31.30 -11.56
C LYS A 98 27.33 -30.32 -11.47
N SER A 99 28.48 -30.67 -12.03
CA SER A 99 29.66 -29.79 -12.05
C SER A 99 30.02 -29.20 -10.68
N LYS A 100 30.01 -30.04 -9.63
CA LYS A 100 30.20 -29.68 -8.20
C LYS A 100 29.09 -28.82 -7.55
N HIS A 101 28.03 -28.48 -8.27
CA HIS A 101 26.84 -27.82 -7.70
C HIS A 101 25.78 -28.84 -7.31
N LEU A 102 25.13 -28.62 -6.16
CA LEU A 102 24.06 -29.47 -5.63
C LEU A 102 22.69 -28.83 -5.87
N TRP A 103 21.72 -29.66 -6.24
CA TRP A 103 20.39 -29.24 -6.66
C TRP A 103 19.33 -30.20 -6.12
N VAL A 104 18.24 -29.70 -5.58
CA VAL A 104 17.09 -30.53 -5.20
C VAL A 104 16.10 -30.59 -6.37
N SER A 105 15.88 -31.81 -6.87
CA SER A 105 14.81 -32.19 -7.79
C SER A 105 13.60 -32.72 -7.02
N GLY A 106 12.43 -32.71 -7.65
CA GLY A 106 11.18 -33.26 -7.12
C GLY A 106 9.98 -32.32 -7.27
N TYR A 107 10.22 -31.02 -7.49
CA TYR A 107 9.13 -30.04 -7.65
C TYR A 107 8.20 -30.38 -8.83
N PRO A 108 6.86 -30.22 -8.71
CA PRO A 108 5.88 -30.55 -9.75
C PRO A 108 6.20 -30.03 -11.15
N ILE A 109 6.76 -28.83 -11.26
CA ILE A 109 7.24 -28.29 -12.55
C ILE A 109 8.68 -28.73 -12.76
N LYS A 110 8.84 -29.78 -13.57
CA LYS A 110 10.12 -30.41 -13.96
C LYS A 110 11.32 -29.47 -14.17
N ALA A 111 11.16 -28.31 -14.81
CA ALA A 111 12.27 -27.39 -15.08
C ALA A 111 12.79 -26.61 -13.84
N LYS A 112 12.12 -26.71 -12.68
CA LYS A 112 12.42 -25.92 -11.48
C LYS A 112 13.16 -26.77 -10.44
N LEU A 113 14.41 -26.39 -10.16
CA LEU A 113 15.28 -27.02 -9.17
C LEU A 113 15.60 -26.02 -8.06
N PHE A 114 15.64 -26.46 -6.81
CA PHE A 114 16.12 -25.62 -5.70
C PHE A 114 17.66 -25.70 -5.65
N LYS A 115 18.33 -24.54 -5.58
CA LYS A 115 19.79 -24.41 -5.67
C LYS A 115 20.47 -24.33 -4.30
N THR A 116 19.71 -23.98 -3.27
CA THR A 116 20.19 -23.80 -1.90
C THR A 116 19.22 -24.42 -0.89
N PRO A 117 19.70 -24.80 0.32
CA PRO A 117 18.81 -25.24 1.40
C PRO A 117 17.75 -24.19 1.76
N GLN A 118 18.07 -22.90 1.69
CA GLN A 118 17.15 -21.79 1.97
C GLN A 118 15.97 -21.74 0.99
N GLU A 119 16.24 -21.87 -0.31
CA GLU A 119 15.19 -21.90 -1.34
C GLU A 119 14.21 -23.08 -1.12
N PHE A 120 14.73 -24.24 -0.70
CA PHE A 120 13.92 -25.45 -0.46
C PHE A 120 13.23 -25.43 0.90
N ALA A 121 13.84 -24.87 1.95
CA ALA A 121 13.27 -24.79 3.29
C ALA A 121 11.91 -24.06 3.31
N LEU A 122 11.76 -22.99 2.51
CA LEU A 122 10.47 -22.31 2.34
C LEU A 122 9.38 -23.21 1.76
N HIS A 123 9.75 -24.16 0.89
CA HIS A 123 8.82 -25.19 0.38
C HIS A 123 8.50 -26.24 1.44
N LEU A 124 9.47 -26.62 2.27
CA LEU A 124 9.28 -27.54 3.40
C LEU A 124 8.37 -26.95 4.49
N ILE A 125 8.49 -25.65 4.81
CA ILE A 125 7.59 -24.95 5.74
C ILE A 125 6.15 -25.02 5.23
N TRP A 126 5.94 -24.76 3.93
CA TRP A 126 4.63 -24.93 3.33
C TRP A 126 4.14 -26.39 3.36
N LEU A 127 5.01 -27.37 3.09
CA LEU A 127 4.67 -28.80 3.20
C LEU A 127 4.32 -29.25 4.62
N LEU A 128 4.89 -28.60 5.65
CA LEU A 128 4.53 -28.80 7.06
C LEU A 128 3.25 -28.07 7.47
N SER A 129 2.77 -27.10 6.68
CA SER A 129 1.54 -26.36 6.93
C SER A 129 0.28 -27.18 6.57
N ALA A 130 -0.90 -26.64 6.90
CA ALA A 130 -2.17 -27.19 6.46
C ALA A 130 -2.57 -26.79 5.03
N SER A 131 -1.93 -25.78 4.40
CA SER A 131 -2.33 -25.29 3.08
C SER A 131 -1.95 -26.25 1.95
N MET A 132 -2.89 -26.52 1.04
CA MET A 132 -2.66 -27.29 -0.19
C MET A 132 -2.51 -26.40 -1.44
N ASP A 133 -2.66 -25.07 -1.34
CA ASP A 133 -2.45 -24.15 -2.46
C ASP A 133 -0.97 -23.71 -2.51
N TYR A 134 -0.34 -23.90 -3.66
CA TYR A 134 1.02 -23.43 -3.93
C TYR A 134 1.16 -21.91 -3.78
N LYS A 135 0.09 -21.11 -3.90
CA LYS A 135 0.15 -19.65 -3.70
C LYS A 135 0.54 -19.25 -2.28
N ASP A 136 0.22 -20.09 -1.28
CA ASP A 136 0.63 -19.89 0.12
C ASP A 136 2.08 -20.30 0.36
N CYS A 137 2.74 -20.92 -0.63
CA CYS A 137 4.13 -21.29 -0.55
C CYS A 137 5.04 -20.13 -0.99
N CYS A 138 5.76 -19.55 -0.03
CA CYS A 138 6.73 -18.47 -0.27
C CYS A 138 8.03 -18.91 -0.97
N CYS A 139 8.14 -20.16 -1.43
CA CYS A 139 9.35 -20.62 -2.11
C CYS A 139 9.48 -20.01 -3.51
N VAL A 140 10.72 -19.95 -4.02
CA VAL A 140 11.10 -19.33 -5.31
C VAL A 140 10.39 -19.91 -6.54
N HIS A 141 9.71 -21.05 -6.39
CA HIS A 141 9.08 -21.79 -7.49
C HIS A 141 7.56 -21.70 -7.50
N CYS A 142 6.92 -21.48 -6.36
CA CYS A 142 5.46 -21.50 -6.22
C CYS A 142 4.85 -20.11 -6.42
N ASN A 143 5.19 -19.17 -5.54
CA ASN A 143 4.75 -17.78 -5.62
C ASN A 143 5.79 -16.93 -6.35
N VAL A 144 6.00 -17.23 -7.64
CA VAL A 144 6.89 -16.42 -8.49
C VAL A 144 6.16 -15.11 -8.81
N PRO A 145 6.66 -13.92 -8.39
CA PRO A 145 6.11 -12.66 -8.87
C PRO A 145 6.22 -12.66 -10.40
N SER A 146 5.18 -12.20 -11.09
CA SER A 146 5.18 -12.10 -12.55
C SER A 146 6.23 -11.08 -13.02
N LEU A 147 7.47 -11.55 -13.22
CA LEU A 147 8.49 -10.74 -13.87
C LEU A 147 7.95 -10.31 -15.24
N PRO A 148 8.03 -9.00 -15.59
CA PRO A 148 7.76 -8.59 -16.96
C PRO A 148 8.73 -9.31 -17.88
N LYS A 149 8.22 -9.85 -18.99
CA LYS A 149 9.00 -10.62 -19.98
C LYS A 149 10.26 -9.85 -20.38
N GLN A 150 11.42 -10.27 -19.87
CA GLN A 150 12.69 -9.96 -20.51
C GLN A 150 12.74 -10.76 -21.82
N THR A 151 12.49 -10.07 -22.93
CA THR A 151 12.83 -10.60 -24.25
C THR A 151 14.31 -10.34 -24.50
N PRO A 152 15.06 -11.30 -25.08
CA PRO A 152 16.47 -11.13 -25.34
C PRO A 152 16.70 -10.20 -26.53
N THR A 153 17.78 -9.43 -26.49
CA THR A 153 18.30 -8.70 -27.65
C THR A 153 19.05 -9.66 -28.58
N SER A 154 18.35 -10.30 -29.53
CA SER A 154 18.89 -10.62 -30.88
C SER A 154 17.78 -11.01 -31.86
N ASP A 155 17.37 -10.02 -32.65
CA ASP A 155 17.02 -10.04 -34.08
C ASP A 155 15.84 -10.85 -34.71
N GLU A 156 15.38 -10.30 -35.83
CA GLU A 156 14.15 -10.47 -36.63
C GLU A 156 13.66 -11.87 -37.07
N GLY A 157 12.35 -11.94 -37.42
CA GLY A 157 11.77 -13.00 -38.26
C GLY A 157 10.24 -13.15 -38.20
N LEU A 158 9.47 -12.34 -38.93
CA LEU A 158 7.99 -12.40 -39.01
C LEU A 158 7.47 -13.53 -39.93
N ALA A 159 6.40 -14.26 -39.54
CA ALA A 159 5.26 -14.62 -40.43
C ALA A 159 4.08 -15.35 -39.73
N HIS A 160 2.93 -14.67 -39.72
CA HIS A 160 1.53 -15.15 -39.98
C HIS A 160 0.78 -16.23 -39.15
N MET A 161 -0.53 -15.93 -39.05
CA MET A 161 -1.71 -16.56 -38.42
C MET A 161 -2.23 -17.81 -39.20
N PRO A 162 -3.14 -18.69 -38.67
CA PRO A 162 -4.42 -18.30 -38.03
C PRO A 162 -5.01 -19.12 -36.85
N HIS A 163 -5.97 -18.46 -36.15
CA HIS A 163 -7.19 -18.90 -35.43
C HIS A 163 -7.34 -20.37 -34.96
N GLU A 164 -7.83 -20.66 -33.74
CA GLU A 164 -9.19 -20.32 -33.28
C GLU A 164 -9.34 -20.17 -31.73
N SER A 165 -10.48 -19.63 -31.26
CA SER A 165 -10.74 -19.21 -29.87
C SER A 165 -11.45 -20.27 -29.01
N PRO A 166 -11.48 -20.14 -27.67
CA PRO A 166 -12.62 -19.44 -27.06
C PRO A 166 -12.35 -18.57 -25.81
N VAL A 167 -13.13 -17.49 -25.72
CA VAL A 167 -13.66 -16.75 -24.55
C VAL A 167 -12.71 -16.43 -23.37
N LYS A 168 -12.42 -15.13 -23.22
CA LYS A 168 -11.84 -14.51 -22.02
C LYS A 168 -12.90 -13.77 -21.20
N GLN A 169 -12.77 -13.81 -19.87
CA GLN A 169 -13.11 -12.68 -19.00
C GLN A 169 -11.82 -12.24 -18.28
N ASP A 170 -11.17 -11.21 -18.82
CA ASP A 170 -10.02 -10.55 -18.17
C ASP A 170 -10.53 -9.44 -17.24
N HIS A 171 -10.28 -9.55 -15.94
CA HIS A 171 -10.23 -8.39 -15.04
C HIS A 171 -8.78 -8.19 -14.58
N ILE A 172 -8.04 -7.38 -15.33
CA ILE A 172 -6.70 -6.90 -14.96
C ILE A 172 -6.87 -5.56 -14.26
N PRO A 173 -6.43 -5.36 -13.01
CA PRO A 173 -6.47 -4.05 -12.37
C PRO A 173 -5.44 -3.12 -13.02
N HIS A 174 -5.90 -2.01 -13.59
CA HIS A 174 -5.05 -1.02 -14.25
C HIS A 174 -4.28 -0.18 -13.22
N LYS A 175 -2.94 -0.11 -13.34
CA LYS A 175 -2.16 0.91 -12.63
C LYS A 175 -2.41 2.28 -13.28
N VAL A 176 -2.94 3.22 -12.52
CA VAL A 176 -3.20 4.58 -13.02
C VAL A 176 -1.92 5.42 -12.92
N THR A 177 -1.38 5.81 -14.07
CA THR A 177 -0.29 6.80 -14.20
C THR A 177 -0.84 8.14 -14.68
N PRO A 178 -0.30 9.29 -14.21
CA PRO A 178 -0.63 10.58 -14.80
C PRO A 178 -0.17 10.62 -16.27
N ILE A 179 -0.99 11.18 -17.16
CA ILE A 179 -0.65 11.33 -18.58
C ILE A 179 0.42 12.43 -18.74
N PRO A 180 1.60 12.14 -19.32
CA PRO A 180 2.53 13.17 -19.78
C PRO A 180 2.04 13.78 -21.10
N VAL A 181 2.00 15.10 -21.19
CA VAL A 181 1.63 15.85 -22.42
C VAL A 181 2.89 16.15 -23.25
N PRO A 182 2.84 16.18 -24.61
CA PRO A 182 4.04 16.25 -25.45
C PRO A 182 4.84 17.56 -25.38
N THR A 183 6.08 17.47 -25.87
CA THR A 183 7.04 18.58 -25.99
C THR A 183 6.53 19.70 -26.92
N VAL A 184 6.86 20.94 -26.56
CA VAL A 184 6.51 22.17 -27.32
C VAL A 184 7.14 22.17 -28.72
N VAL A 185 6.37 22.65 -29.69
CA VAL A 185 6.75 22.79 -31.11
C VAL A 185 7.87 23.83 -31.28
N GLY A 186 8.92 23.49 -32.03
CA GLY A 186 9.80 24.49 -32.65
C GLY A 186 11.29 24.18 -32.67
N GLN A 187 11.74 23.25 -33.53
CA GLN A 187 13.06 23.33 -34.19
C GLN A 187 13.10 22.40 -35.44
N PRO A 188 13.83 22.77 -36.51
CA PRO A 188 13.69 22.12 -37.82
C PRO A 188 14.52 20.84 -37.98
N ILE A 189 13.99 19.90 -38.77
CA ILE A 189 14.58 18.60 -39.08
C ILE A 189 15.58 18.73 -40.24
N PRO A 190 16.83 18.24 -40.11
CA PRO A 190 17.74 18.05 -41.25
C PRO A 190 17.50 16.67 -41.89
N THR A 191 16.80 16.60 -43.01
CA THR A 191 16.62 15.36 -43.78
C THR A 191 17.84 15.04 -44.63
N LYS A 192 18.41 13.83 -44.42
CA LYS A 192 19.40 13.26 -45.34
C LYS A 192 18.72 12.44 -46.45
N SER A 193 19.08 12.81 -47.66
CA SER A 193 19.02 12.10 -48.95
C SER A 193 18.78 10.57 -48.95
N ALA A 194 17.88 10.16 -49.85
CA ALA A 194 18.02 8.96 -50.68
C ALA A 194 17.62 9.29 -52.14
N SER A 195 18.22 8.59 -53.10
CA SER A 195 18.00 8.71 -54.55
C SER A 195 17.77 7.29 -55.12
N PRO A 196 17.16 7.06 -56.30
CA PRO A 196 17.76 7.53 -57.56
C PRO A 196 16.82 7.88 -58.76
N ALA A 197 17.42 8.62 -59.70
CA ALA A 197 17.22 8.59 -61.16
C ALA A 197 15.86 8.99 -61.79
N GLN A 198 15.86 10.14 -62.50
CA GLN A 198 15.78 10.19 -63.97
C GLN A 198 16.23 11.58 -64.52
N ARG A 199 16.72 11.60 -65.77
CA ARG A 199 17.04 12.79 -66.61
C ARG A 199 15.79 13.15 -67.46
N PRO A 200 15.66 14.35 -68.12
CA PRO A 200 16.74 15.11 -68.76
C PRO A 200 16.69 16.66 -68.79
N GLN A 201 17.75 17.22 -69.36
CA GLN A 201 17.88 18.48 -70.14
C GLN A 201 17.93 19.88 -69.48
N ALA A 202 18.94 20.62 -69.95
CA ALA A 202 19.48 21.90 -69.51
C ALA A 202 18.76 23.14 -70.03
N THR A 203 18.93 24.27 -69.32
CA THR A 203 19.28 25.58 -69.93
C THR A 203 20.05 26.46 -68.93
N HIS A 204 20.67 27.56 -69.40
CA HIS A 204 21.71 28.36 -68.71
C HIS A 204 21.26 29.81 -68.36
N ILE A 205 22.20 30.60 -67.81
CA ILE A 205 22.25 32.10 -67.65
C ILE A 205 21.46 32.71 -66.43
N PRO A 206 21.68 33.98 -65.99
CA PRO A 206 22.61 34.42 -64.92
C PRO A 206 21.92 35.11 -63.68
N PRO A 207 22.67 35.56 -62.62
CA PRO A 207 22.08 36.19 -61.42
C PRO A 207 21.90 37.72 -61.52
N PRO A 208 21.19 38.35 -60.56
CA PRO A 208 21.83 39.49 -59.86
C PRO A 208 21.44 39.74 -58.37
N SER A 209 22.39 40.40 -57.69
CA SER A 209 22.24 41.43 -56.62
C SER A 209 21.64 41.14 -55.23
N ILE A 210 22.44 41.53 -54.23
CA ILE A 210 22.16 41.70 -52.79
C ILE A 210 21.49 43.07 -52.54
N PRO A 211 20.62 43.19 -51.51
CA PRO A 211 20.85 44.26 -50.52
C PRO A 211 20.58 43.84 -49.07
N THR A 212 21.59 44.01 -48.21
CA THR A 212 21.50 44.18 -46.74
C THR A 212 21.36 45.67 -46.39
N PRO A 213 21.17 46.07 -45.11
CA PRO A 213 20.18 45.61 -44.14
C PRO A 213 19.41 46.82 -43.51
N SER A 214 18.27 46.60 -42.84
CA SER A 214 17.64 47.64 -42.01
C SER A 214 17.58 47.24 -40.53
N VAL A 215 18.28 48.05 -39.72
CA VAL A 215 18.30 47.99 -38.26
C VAL A 215 16.96 48.52 -37.71
N ILE A 216 16.39 47.84 -36.70
CA ILE A 216 15.28 48.38 -35.90
C ILE A 216 15.69 48.38 -34.43
N THR A 217 15.79 49.57 -33.86
CA THR A 217 16.01 49.82 -32.43
C THR A 217 14.71 49.71 -31.61
N PRO A 218 14.79 49.33 -30.32
CA PRO A 218 13.61 49.20 -29.46
C PRO A 218 13.15 50.54 -28.86
N PRO A 219 11.84 50.77 -28.69
CA PRO A 219 11.32 51.81 -27.82
C PRO A 219 11.00 51.28 -26.41
N THR A 220 11.49 51.98 -25.39
CA THR A 220 11.12 51.80 -23.98
C THR A 220 10.05 52.82 -23.59
N ALA A 221 9.01 52.42 -22.83
CA ALA A 221 8.58 53.07 -21.57
C ALA A 221 7.06 53.03 -21.26
N THR A 222 6.79 52.73 -19.98
CA THR A 222 5.70 53.26 -19.11
C THR A 222 4.24 52.73 -19.22
N PRO A 223 3.47 52.78 -18.10
CA PRO A 223 2.38 51.84 -17.83
C PRO A 223 0.96 52.43 -17.93
N VAL A 224 -0.05 51.55 -17.94
CA VAL A 224 -1.49 51.89 -17.98
C VAL A 224 -2.21 51.44 -16.68
N PRO A 225 -3.12 52.25 -16.10
CA PRO A 225 -3.75 51.97 -14.80
C PRO A 225 -5.04 51.11 -14.88
N PRO A 226 -5.55 50.58 -13.74
CA PRO A 226 -6.72 49.71 -13.71
C PRO A 226 -8.08 50.45 -13.86
N PRO A 227 -9.16 49.77 -14.28
CA PRO A 227 -10.44 50.38 -14.60
C PRO A 227 -11.27 50.77 -13.36
N GLN A 228 -12.03 51.87 -13.49
CA GLN A 228 -12.92 52.41 -12.47
C GLN A 228 -14.33 51.78 -12.53
N ILE A 229 -14.98 51.67 -11.37
CA ILE A 229 -16.40 51.27 -11.23
C ILE A 229 -17.22 52.51 -10.84
N PRO A 230 -18.43 52.75 -11.38
CA PRO A 230 -19.27 53.88 -10.98
C PRO A 230 -19.93 53.67 -9.62
N MET A 231 -19.88 54.67 -8.74
CA MET A 231 -20.70 54.76 -7.52
C MET A 231 -21.97 55.57 -7.76
N SER A 232 -23.03 55.27 -6.99
CA SER A 232 -24.12 56.21 -6.70
C SER A 232 -24.68 56.04 -5.27
N SER A 233 -24.74 57.16 -4.54
CA SER A 233 -25.61 57.51 -3.38
C SER A 233 -25.52 56.78 -2.01
N ILE A 234 -25.35 57.62 -0.97
CA ILE A 234 -25.26 57.47 0.53
C ILE A 234 -25.79 58.83 1.07
N PRO A 235 -26.51 59.06 2.21
CA PRO A 235 -26.46 58.50 3.60
C PRO A 235 -27.89 58.11 4.16
N PRO A 236 -28.23 58.03 5.49
CA PRO A 236 -27.43 58.17 6.73
C PRO A 236 -27.56 57.07 7.83
N GLN A 237 -26.39 56.60 8.32
CA GLN A 237 -25.80 56.98 9.63
C GLN A 237 -26.62 56.85 10.94
N VAL A 238 -26.17 55.95 11.83
CA VAL A 238 -26.14 56.15 13.31
C VAL A 238 -24.79 55.62 13.86
N THR A 239 -24.30 56.24 14.93
CA THR A 239 -22.90 56.27 15.42
C THR A 239 -22.56 55.27 16.54
N GLN A 240 -21.28 54.86 16.61
CA GLN A 240 -20.55 54.43 17.82
C GLN A 240 -20.21 55.67 18.70
N PRO A 241 -19.97 55.62 20.04
CA PRO A 241 -18.84 54.88 20.68
C PRO A 241 -19.05 54.33 22.12
N ALA A 242 -17.99 53.73 22.70
CA ALA A 242 -17.86 53.26 24.09
C ALA A 242 -16.98 54.24 24.94
N PRO A 243 -16.45 53.95 26.17
CA PRO A 243 -16.70 52.90 27.19
C PRO A 243 -16.71 53.38 28.69
N LYS A 244 -16.72 52.42 29.67
CA LYS A 244 -16.46 52.49 31.14
C LYS A 244 -17.67 52.88 32.05
N VAL A 245 -17.82 52.52 33.34
CA VAL A 245 -16.91 52.09 34.45
C VAL A 245 -17.65 51.13 35.45
N GLN A 246 -16.93 50.20 36.16
CA GLN A 246 -17.19 49.46 37.45
C GLN A 246 -18.64 49.04 37.89
N SER A 247 -18.90 47.85 38.48
CA SER A 247 -18.34 47.35 39.76
C SER A 247 -18.53 45.83 40.01
N GLN A 248 -17.87 45.34 41.09
CA GLN A 248 -17.92 44.04 41.81
C GLN A 248 -19.21 43.19 41.69
N VAL A 249 -19.17 41.85 41.76
CA VAL A 249 -19.10 41.03 43.01
C VAL A 249 -18.80 39.53 42.70
N GLN A 250 -18.18 38.80 43.64
CA GLN A 250 -17.94 37.34 43.63
C GLN A 250 -18.88 36.59 44.63
N PRO A 251 -19.01 35.24 44.59
CA PRO A 251 -20.08 34.48 45.25
C PRO A 251 -19.83 34.18 46.74
N PRO A 252 -20.75 33.52 47.48
CA PRO A 252 -20.60 32.07 47.68
C PRO A 252 -21.89 31.22 47.92
N GLN A 253 -21.67 29.90 47.88
CA GLN A 253 -22.31 28.76 48.59
C GLN A 253 -23.65 28.91 49.35
N VAL A 254 -24.46 27.84 49.28
CA VAL A 254 -25.50 27.51 50.28
C VAL A 254 -25.23 26.11 50.85
N GLN A 255 -25.39 25.96 52.18
CA GLN A 255 -25.06 24.75 52.95
C GLN A 255 -26.26 23.82 53.19
N GLN A 256 -25.93 22.61 53.62
CA GLN A 256 -26.82 21.60 54.22
C GLN A 256 -27.70 22.17 55.34
N HIS A 257 -28.86 21.54 55.60
CA HIS A 257 -29.36 21.34 56.96
C HIS A 257 -30.01 19.96 57.11
N GLN A 258 -30.07 19.50 58.35
CA GLN A 258 -30.24 18.10 58.76
C GLN A 258 -31.63 17.91 59.40
N ILE A 259 -32.36 16.83 59.09
CA ILE A 259 -33.55 16.42 59.86
C ILE A 259 -33.47 14.92 60.18
N LYS A 260 -33.56 14.61 61.48
CA LYS A 260 -33.68 13.24 62.02
C LYS A 260 -35.08 12.69 61.78
N GLN A 261 -35.20 11.40 61.44
CA GLN A 261 -36.41 10.62 61.74
C GLN A 261 -36.05 9.24 62.32
N THR A 262 -36.88 8.80 63.26
CA THR A 262 -36.72 7.63 64.13
C THR A 262 -37.34 6.35 63.54
N PRO A 263 -36.91 5.15 63.97
CA PRO A 263 -37.45 3.88 63.48
C PRO A 263 -38.76 3.49 64.18
N VAL A 264 -39.65 2.81 63.46
CA VAL A 264 -40.92 2.26 63.98
C VAL A 264 -41.11 0.81 63.52
N HIS A 265 -41.15 -0.12 64.47
CA HIS A 265 -41.77 -1.45 64.36
C HIS A 265 -43.29 -1.32 64.68
N PRO A 266 -44.21 -2.20 64.19
CA PRO A 266 -44.21 -3.67 64.40
C PRO A 266 -44.94 -4.45 63.25
N PRO A 267 -45.48 -5.69 63.42
CA PRO A 267 -45.18 -6.83 64.31
C PRO A 267 -44.80 -8.14 63.53
N PRO A 268 -44.38 -9.22 64.22
CA PRO A 268 -44.08 -10.53 63.59
C PRO A 268 -45.11 -11.64 63.87
N ILE A 269 -45.58 -12.36 62.84
CA ILE A 269 -46.32 -13.65 62.93
C ILE A 269 -46.07 -14.46 61.62
N PRO A 270 -46.30 -15.79 61.56
CA PRO A 270 -45.38 -16.84 62.01
C PRO A 270 -44.78 -17.69 60.87
N GLN A 271 -43.77 -18.50 61.18
CA GLN A 271 -43.20 -19.51 60.27
C GLN A 271 -44.16 -20.68 60.02
N PRO A 272 -44.32 -21.15 58.77
CA PRO A 272 -44.71 -22.52 58.47
C PRO A 272 -43.46 -23.41 58.31
N GLN A 273 -43.41 -24.54 59.01
CA GLN A 273 -42.41 -25.59 58.77
C GLN A 273 -42.65 -26.23 57.40
N ALA A 274 -41.65 -26.20 56.51
CA ALA A 274 -41.69 -26.97 55.26
C ALA A 274 -41.28 -28.42 55.51
N GLN A 275 -42.15 -29.37 55.15
CA GLN A 275 -41.79 -30.77 55.00
C GLN A 275 -40.91 -30.97 53.75
N PRO A 276 -40.02 -31.98 53.71
CA PRO A 276 -39.21 -32.27 52.54
C PRO A 276 -40.03 -33.00 51.47
N THR A 277 -40.68 -32.26 50.57
CA THR A 277 -41.29 -32.83 49.37
C THR A 277 -40.21 -33.10 48.31
N GLN A 278 -40.10 -34.35 47.84
CA GLN A 278 -39.20 -34.71 46.75
C GLN A 278 -39.60 -33.99 45.46
N VAL A 279 -38.72 -33.13 44.93
CA VAL A 279 -38.91 -32.52 43.61
C VAL A 279 -38.15 -33.32 42.56
N GLN A 280 -38.91 -33.94 41.65
CA GLN A 280 -38.39 -34.57 40.44
C GLN A 280 -37.58 -33.57 39.60
N GLN A 281 -36.37 -33.95 39.19
CA GLN A 281 -35.55 -33.15 38.28
C GLN A 281 -36.16 -33.18 36.87
N GLN A 282 -36.79 -32.09 36.45
CA GLN A 282 -36.92 -31.75 35.03
C GLN A 282 -35.68 -30.98 34.59
N PRO A 283 -35.08 -31.25 33.41
CA PRO A 283 -33.96 -30.48 32.90
C PRO A 283 -34.38 -29.02 32.62
N GLN A 284 -33.86 -28.07 33.40
CA GLN A 284 -33.95 -26.66 33.03
C GLN A 284 -33.15 -26.43 31.74
N ALA A 285 -33.84 -26.01 30.68
CA ALA A 285 -33.20 -25.41 29.53
C ALA A 285 -32.45 -24.15 30.00
N GLN A 286 -31.12 -24.14 29.85
CA GLN A 286 -30.29 -22.99 30.18
C GLN A 286 -30.67 -21.82 29.28
N GLN A 287 -31.40 -20.84 29.84
CA GLN A 287 -31.53 -19.54 29.21
C GLN A 287 -30.14 -18.90 29.21
N GLN A 288 -29.53 -18.82 28.02
CA GLN A 288 -28.31 -18.05 27.84
C GLN A 288 -28.59 -16.58 28.19
N PRO A 289 -27.68 -15.88 28.90
CA PRO A 289 -27.86 -14.46 29.17
C PRO A 289 -27.93 -13.71 27.84
N GLN A 290 -29.08 -13.09 27.55
CA GLN A 290 -29.27 -12.29 26.37
C GLN A 290 -28.45 -10.99 26.54
N VAL A 291 -27.23 -11.00 25.98
CA VAL A 291 -26.30 -9.86 26.07
C VAL A 291 -26.96 -8.65 25.41
N GLN A 292 -27.28 -7.62 26.20
CA GLN A 292 -27.72 -6.34 25.66
C GLN A 292 -26.55 -5.69 24.92
N HIS A 293 -26.54 -5.83 23.59
CA HIS A 293 -25.57 -5.15 22.73
C HIS A 293 -25.82 -3.64 22.78
N SER A 294 -25.03 -2.93 23.60
CA SER A 294 -24.99 -1.47 23.57
C SER A 294 -24.59 -0.99 22.16
N PRO A 295 -25.19 0.09 21.62
CA PRO A 295 -24.87 0.57 20.27
C PRO A 295 -23.39 0.95 20.18
N MET A 296 -22.69 0.40 19.19
CA MET A 296 -21.25 0.59 19.02
C MET A 296 -20.95 1.99 18.48
N VAL A 297 -20.40 2.86 19.33
CA VAL A 297 -19.99 4.22 18.92
C VAL A 297 -18.61 4.18 18.28
N TRP A 298 -18.53 4.53 16.99
CA TRP A 298 -17.29 4.65 16.25
C TRP A 298 -16.59 6.01 16.53
N PRO A 299 -15.33 6.03 16.97
CA PRO A 299 -14.70 7.24 17.51
C PRO A 299 -13.95 8.08 16.47
N LEU A 300 -14.15 7.87 15.17
CA LEU A 300 -13.43 8.57 14.10
C LEU A 300 -13.75 10.07 14.13
N LYS A 301 -12.72 10.91 14.26
CA LYS A 301 -12.87 12.39 14.33
C LYS A 301 -12.54 13.09 13.03
N SER A 302 -11.79 12.43 12.15
CA SER A 302 -11.13 13.09 11.03
C SER A 302 -11.90 13.01 9.72
N SER A 303 -11.62 13.98 8.85
CA SER A 303 -12.22 14.07 7.51
C SER A 303 -12.12 12.75 6.74
N LEU A 304 -13.18 12.41 6.00
CA LEU A 304 -13.24 11.21 5.17
C LEU A 304 -12.41 11.31 3.89
N LEU A 305 -11.97 12.52 3.51
CA LEU A 305 -11.12 12.74 2.35
C LEU A 305 -9.67 13.00 2.81
N PHE A 306 -9.24 14.26 2.86
CA PHE A 306 -7.87 14.67 3.17
C PHE A 306 -7.64 14.99 4.65
N ARG A 307 -6.45 14.64 5.19
CA ARG A 307 -6.06 14.85 6.59
C ARG A 307 -4.66 15.47 6.73
N VAL A 308 -4.44 16.25 7.79
CA VAL A 308 -3.12 16.84 8.06
C VAL A 308 -2.08 15.74 8.30
N GLY A 309 -0.92 15.88 7.66
CA GLY A 309 0.19 14.93 7.63
C GLY A 309 0.13 13.91 6.50
N GLU A 310 -0.95 13.83 5.71
CA GLU A 310 -1.02 12.96 4.52
C GLU A 310 -0.14 13.47 3.38
N LEU A 311 0.45 12.52 2.64
CA LEU A 311 1.10 12.76 1.36
C LEU A 311 0.03 12.76 0.27
N VAL A 312 0.09 13.76 -0.61
CA VAL A 312 -0.87 13.96 -1.69
C VAL A 312 -0.17 14.37 -2.98
N TRP A 313 -0.87 14.14 -4.09
CA TRP A 313 -0.61 14.85 -5.33
C TRP A 313 -1.35 16.18 -5.33
N TYR A 314 -0.74 17.24 -5.86
CA TYR A 314 -1.38 18.52 -6.06
C TYR A 314 -1.05 19.14 -7.42
N GLN A 315 -2.01 19.89 -7.97
CA GLN A 315 -1.87 20.55 -9.25
C GLN A 315 -1.04 21.84 -9.14
N ASN A 316 0.00 21.94 -9.96
CA ASN A 316 0.88 23.08 -10.12
C ASN A 316 0.94 23.48 -11.60
N GLY A 317 0.10 24.43 -12.00
CA GLY A 317 -0.15 24.73 -13.41
C GLY A 317 -0.75 23.52 -14.12
N GLN A 318 -0.07 23.03 -15.17
CA GLN A 318 -0.44 21.82 -15.91
C GLN A 318 0.26 20.54 -15.40
N THR A 319 0.98 20.61 -14.28
CA THR A 319 1.78 19.49 -13.74
C THR A 319 1.25 19.03 -12.38
N TRP A 320 1.47 17.76 -12.06
CA TRP A 320 1.23 17.23 -10.71
C TRP A 320 2.54 17.19 -9.92
N ARG A 321 2.50 17.68 -8.69
CA ARG A 321 3.60 17.64 -7.72
C ARG A 321 3.19 16.90 -6.45
N LEU A 322 4.16 16.54 -5.63
CA LEU A 322 3.98 15.81 -4.38
C LEU A 322 4.19 16.74 -3.18
N GLY A 323 3.34 16.62 -2.17
CA GLY A 323 3.45 17.42 -0.95
C GLY A 323 2.74 16.79 0.25
N ILE A 324 3.13 17.22 1.45
CA ILE A 324 2.45 16.87 2.71
C ILE A 324 1.42 17.95 3.03
N ILE A 325 0.22 17.55 3.46
CA ILE A 325 -0.75 18.48 4.04
C ILE A 325 -0.19 18.98 5.37
N GLY A 326 0.26 20.24 5.42
CA GLY A 326 0.80 20.88 6.61
C GLY A 326 -0.29 21.40 7.54
N ALA A 327 -1.35 21.99 6.99
CA ALA A 327 -2.48 22.53 7.73
C ALA A 327 -3.76 22.55 6.88
N PHE A 328 -4.90 22.81 7.52
CA PHE A 328 -6.15 23.17 6.86
C PHE A 328 -6.64 24.53 7.35
N ASN A 329 -7.08 25.37 6.42
CA ASN A 329 -7.55 26.72 6.64
C ASN A 329 -8.91 26.89 5.93
N ASN A 330 -9.93 27.32 6.67
CA ASN A 330 -11.30 27.45 6.15
C ASN A 330 -11.44 28.43 4.96
N THR A 331 -10.52 29.38 4.82
CA THR A 331 -10.52 30.41 3.76
C THR A 331 -9.69 29.98 2.54
N HIS A 332 -8.54 29.35 2.76
CA HIS A 332 -7.56 29.05 1.71
C HIS A 332 -7.44 27.56 1.34
N GLY A 333 -8.17 26.67 2.03
CA GLY A 333 -8.10 25.23 1.82
C GLY A 333 -6.91 24.60 2.55
N PHE A 334 -6.26 23.63 1.91
CA PHE A 334 -5.12 22.91 2.46
C PHE A 334 -3.82 23.64 2.18
N GLU A 335 -3.00 23.83 3.21
CA GLU A 335 -1.61 24.24 3.08
C GLU A 335 -0.76 23.00 2.81
N LEU A 336 0.02 23.01 1.72
CA LEU A 336 0.88 21.90 1.32
C LEU A 336 2.36 22.29 1.44
N LEU A 337 3.09 21.46 2.17
CA LEU A 337 4.55 21.44 2.23
C LEU A 337 5.04 20.62 1.04
N ALA A 338 5.60 21.26 0.01
CA ALA A 338 6.16 20.53 -1.12
C ALA A 338 7.34 19.64 -0.66
N ILE A 339 7.41 18.41 -1.18
CA ILE A 339 8.50 17.48 -0.84
C ILE A 339 9.61 17.48 -1.89
N GLY A 340 10.84 17.32 -1.44
CA GLY A 340 12.05 17.39 -2.25
C GLY A 340 13.28 17.06 -1.39
N HIS A 341 14.22 18.00 -1.30
CA HIS A 341 15.28 17.97 -0.28
C HIS A 341 15.47 19.36 0.32
N ARG A 342 15.66 19.44 1.64
CA ARG A 342 15.70 20.67 2.45
C ARG A 342 16.68 21.76 1.97
N LEU A 343 17.72 21.39 1.22
CA LEU A 343 18.68 22.33 0.61
C LEU A 343 18.07 23.19 -0.50
N VAL A 344 16.89 22.83 -0.98
CA VAL A 344 16.10 23.64 -1.90
C VAL A 344 14.86 24.09 -1.14
N ALA A 345 14.86 25.34 -0.70
CA ALA A 345 13.71 25.95 -0.06
C ALA A 345 12.54 25.99 -1.07
N GLN A 346 11.45 25.32 -0.74
CA GLN A 346 10.21 25.36 -1.51
C GLN A 346 9.16 26.12 -0.70
N GLN A 347 8.41 27.01 -1.34
CA GLN A 347 7.32 27.72 -0.69
C GLN A 347 6.13 26.78 -0.48
N ASN A 348 5.45 26.95 0.66
CA ASN A 348 4.17 26.28 0.91
C ASN A 348 3.13 26.79 -0.10
N VAL A 349 2.23 25.91 -0.54
CA VAL A 349 1.17 26.26 -1.50
C VAL A 349 -0.20 25.94 -0.95
N PHE A 350 -1.18 26.80 -1.25
CA PHE A 350 -2.56 26.60 -0.85
C PHE A 350 -3.37 25.94 -1.98
N LYS A 351 -4.18 24.95 -1.64
CA LYS A 351 -4.94 24.11 -2.59
C LYS A 351 -6.32 23.77 -2.07
N THR A 352 -7.31 23.72 -2.96
CA THR A 352 -8.62 23.15 -2.65
C THR A 352 -8.58 21.63 -2.85
N ALA A 353 -9.61 20.91 -2.37
CA ALA A 353 -9.73 19.47 -2.62
C ALA A 353 -9.76 19.12 -4.13
N ASN A 354 -10.27 20.03 -4.98
CA ASN A 354 -10.33 19.84 -6.44
C ASN A 354 -8.94 19.86 -7.08
N ASP A 355 -7.96 20.53 -6.46
CA ASP A 355 -6.58 20.65 -6.93
C ASP A 355 -5.67 19.52 -6.39
N MET A 356 -6.21 18.59 -5.60
CA MET A 356 -5.46 17.56 -4.87
C MET A 356 -5.98 16.15 -5.18
N ARG A 357 -5.13 15.13 -5.10
CA ARG A 357 -5.53 13.72 -5.15
C ARG A 357 -4.84 12.94 -4.02
N PRO A 358 -5.49 11.93 -3.41
CA PRO A 358 -4.81 11.00 -2.50
C PRO A 358 -3.59 10.40 -3.20
N PHE A 359 -2.50 10.14 -2.48
CA PHE A 359 -1.26 9.61 -3.06
C PHE A 359 -1.50 8.39 -3.95
N HIS A 360 -2.32 7.44 -3.48
CA HIS A 360 -2.65 6.21 -4.19
C HIS A 360 -3.46 6.40 -5.48
N ALA A 361 -3.95 7.60 -5.80
CA ALA A 361 -4.61 7.89 -7.07
C ALA A 361 -3.68 7.70 -8.28
N PHE A 362 -2.38 7.95 -8.11
CA PHE A 362 -1.39 7.87 -9.20
C PHE A 362 -0.13 7.11 -8.77
N SER A 363 0.49 6.41 -9.72
CA SER A 363 1.84 5.86 -9.52
C SER A 363 2.91 6.94 -9.61
N VAL A 364 3.87 6.94 -8.68
CA VAL A 364 5.07 7.79 -8.76
C VAL A 364 5.99 7.31 -9.89
N PRO A 365 6.37 8.16 -10.86
CA PRO A 365 7.33 7.77 -11.90
C PRO A 365 8.69 7.37 -11.33
N GLY A 366 9.45 6.56 -12.06
CA GLY A 366 10.84 6.25 -11.70
C GLY A 366 11.74 7.49 -11.68
N VAL A 367 12.85 7.42 -10.93
CA VAL A 367 13.89 8.45 -10.96
C VAL A 367 14.61 8.46 -12.32
N THR A 368 14.92 9.65 -12.80
CA THR A 368 15.56 9.90 -14.11
C THR A 368 17.08 9.77 -14.02
N ILE A 369 17.69 10.27 -12.94
CA ILE A 369 19.12 10.19 -12.65
C ILE A 369 19.47 8.73 -12.30
N GLN A 370 20.37 8.12 -13.06
CA GLN A 370 20.68 6.69 -12.92
C GLN A 370 21.29 6.35 -11.55
N ASP A 371 22.19 7.20 -11.05
CA ASP A 371 22.90 7.07 -9.77
C ASP A 371 21.98 7.06 -8.53
N LEU A 372 20.70 7.41 -8.70
CA LEU A 372 19.67 7.39 -7.66
C LEU A 372 18.86 6.09 -7.65
N LYS A 373 18.82 5.34 -8.76
CA LYS A 373 17.93 4.16 -8.92
C LYS A 373 18.17 3.03 -7.92
N SER A 374 19.37 2.92 -7.36
CA SER A 374 19.76 1.87 -6.43
C SER A 374 19.85 2.32 -4.96
N LYS A 375 19.55 3.59 -4.65
CA LYS A 375 19.70 4.21 -3.34
C LYS A 375 18.35 4.44 -2.67
N ASN A 376 18.31 4.42 -1.33
CA ASN A 376 17.17 5.01 -0.60
C ASN A 376 17.38 6.52 -0.46
N TYR A 377 16.31 7.25 -0.16
CA TYR A 377 16.36 8.71 0.00
C TYR A 377 17.44 9.18 0.98
N ASP A 378 17.56 8.54 2.15
CA ASP A 378 18.51 8.94 3.19
C ASP A 378 19.97 8.50 2.90
N ASP A 379 20.18 7.63 1.91
CA ASP A 379 21.52 7.14 1.49
C ASP A 379 22.16 8.00 0.37
N VAL A 380 21.44 9.01 -0.13
CA VAL A 380 21.92 9.88 -1.21
C VAL A 380 22.77 11.00 -0.59
N PRO A 381 24.00 11.26 -1.11
CA PRO A 381 24.82 12.38 -0.66
C PRO A 381 24.30 13.70 -1.27
N TRP A 382 23.13 14.15 -0.81
CA TRP A 382 22.38 15.27 -1.39
C TRP A 382 23.21 16.54 -1.46
N GLU A 383 23.88 16.92 -0.38
CA GLU A 383 24.76 18.09 -0.29
C GLU A 383 25.79 18.11 -1.44
N ALA A 384 26.46 16.98 -1.69
CA ALA A 384 27.45 16.86 -2.76
C ALA A 384 26.82 16.92 -4.16
N MET A 385 25.65 16.28 -4.37
CA MET A 385 24.97 16.31 -5.66
C MET A 385 24.39 17.70 -5.99
N PHE A 386 23.85 18.41 -5.00
CA PHE A 386 23.34 19.78 -5.17
C PHE A 386 24.47 20.80 -5.40
N ALA A 387 25.66 20.59 -4.82
CA ALA A 387 26.86 21.38 -5.12
C ALA A 387 27.37 21.10 -6.54
N ALA A 388 27.46 19.83 -6.94
CA ALA A 388 27.92 19.43 -8.27
C ALA A 388 27.04 19.96 -9.41
N TYR A 389 25.74 20.17 -9.17
CA TYR A 389 24.80 20.75 -10.14
C TYR A 389 24.48 22.23 -9.88
N GLN A 390 25.28 22.96 -9.09
CA GLN A 390 24.98 24.35 -8.75
C GLN A 390 24.95 25.29 -9.98
N SER A 391 25.77 25.02 -11.00
CA SER A 391 25.86 25.81 -12.23
C SER A 391 24.97 25.31 -13.38
N ASP A 392 24.33 24.15 -13.23
CA ASP A 392 23.45 23.54 -14.27
C ASP A 392 22.01 23.51 -13.75
N ALA A 393 21.24 24.54 -14.11
CA ALA A 393 19.85 24.69 -13.70
C ALA A 393 18.97 23.50 -14.10
N ASN A 394 19.17 22.94 -15.30
CA ASN A 394 18.38 21.82 -15.80
C ASN A 394 18.66 20.54 -15.00
N ARG A 395 19.93 20.25 -14.69
CA ARG A 395 20.29 19.12 -13.82
C ARG A 395 19.85 19.33 -12.38
N ARG A 396 19.88 20.56 -11.88
CA ARG A 396 19.38 20.92 -10.54
C ARG A 396 17.87 20.67 -10.43
N ASP A 397 17.08 21.08 -11.43
CA ASP A 397 15.63 20.85 -11.47
C ASP A 397 15.29 19.36 -11.57
N LEU A 398 16.04 18.59 -12.36
CA LEU A 398 15.90 17.12 -12.41
C LEU A 398 16.23 16.47 -11.06
N LEU A 399 17.26 16.94 -10.36
CA LEU A 399 17.63 16.44 -9.03
C LEU A 399 16.55 16.77 -7.97
N ILE A 400 15.94 17.97 -8.04
CA ILE A 400 14.80 18.35 -7.18
C ILE A 400 13.61 17.42 -7.43
N LEU A 401 13.29 17.16 -8.70
CA LEU A 401 12.19 16.28 -9.09
C LEU A 401 12.44 14.83 -8.61
N ASP A 402 13.63 14.30 -8.81
CA ASP A 402 13.94 12.94 -8.35
C ASP A 402 13.99 12.83 -6.83
N ALA A 403 14.46 13.86 -6.11
CA ALA A 403 14.37 13.93 -4.65
C ALA A 403 12.91 13.81 -4.16
N SER A 404 11.97 14.49 -4.80
CA SER A 404 10.54 14.40 -4.46
C SER A 404 9.95 12.99 -4.65
N LYS A 405 10.36 12.27 -5.71
CA LYS A 405 9.94 10.89 -5.97
C LYS A 405 10.49 9.93 -4.91
N MET A 406 11.78 10.07 -4.60
CA MET A 406 12.44 9.25 -3.57
C MET A 406 11.88 9.52 -2.17
N ALA A 407 11.57 10.78 -1.86
CA ALA A 407 10.91 11.18 -0.62
C ALA A 407 9.53 10.55 -0.49
N ALA A 408 8.69 10.63 -1.53
CA ALA A 408 7.38 9.96 -1.55
C ALA A 408 7.51 8.45 -1.29
N SER A 409 8.51 7.80 -1.88
CA SER A 409 8.78 6.39 -1.63
C SER A 409 9.23 6.11 -0.19
N LYS A 410 10.12 6.93 0.38
CA LYS A 410 10.53 6.82 1.80
C LYS A 410 9.32 6.92 2.72
N ILE A 411 8.44 7.88 2.45
CA ILE A 411 7.23 8.15 3.22
C ILE A 411 6.28 6.95 3.15
N ASP A 412 5.92 6.49 1.94
CA ASP A 412 4.91 5.43 1.75
C ASP A 412 5.33 4.08 2.38
N TYR A 413 6.62 3.77 2.33
CA TYR A 413 7.20 2.53 2.88
C TYR A 413 7.51 2.57 4.39
N SER A 414 7.02 3.59 5.10
CA SER A 414 7.20 3.77 6.54
C SER A 414 5.86 3.87 7.28
N PHE A 415 5.90 3.86 8.62
CA PHE A 415 4.74 4.26 9.44
C PHE A 415 5.17 4.85 10.79
N SER A 416 4.33 5.67 11.43
CA SER A 416 4.48 6.09 12.84
C SER A 416 3.16 5.91 13.59
N LEU A 417 3.24 5.65 14.90
CA LEU A 417 2.09 5.42 15.78
C LEU A 417 1.88 6.62 16.71
N TRP A 418 0.64 6.95 17.05
CA TRP A 418 0.34 8.12 17.88
C TRP A 418 -0.90 7.93 18.77
N SER A 419 -0.95 8.68 19.87
CA SER A 419 -1.94 8.60 20.94
C SER A 419 -2.19 7.17 21.44
N PRO A 420 -1.27 6.59 22.24
CA PRO A 420 -1.54 5.34 22.94
C PRO A 420 -2.79 5.47 23.82
N ILE A 421 -3.63 4.43 23.80
CA ILE A 421 -4.91 4.37 24.53
C ILE A 421 -4.74 3.74 25.92
N SER A 422 -3.77 2.83 26.05
CA SER A 422 -3.33 2.30 27.35
C SER A 422 -1.89 2.70 27.58
N GLU A 423 -1.64 3.42 28.68
CA GLU A 423 -0.31 3.79 29.14
C GLU A 423 0.32 2.72 30.05
N ASP A 424 -0.40 1.63 30.36
CA ASP A 424 0.08 0.53 31.21
C ASP A 424 1.45 -0.01 30.72
N PRO A 425 2.53 0.16 31.51
CA PRO A 425 3.87 -0.31 31.16
C PRO A 425 3.96 -1.83 30.99
N SER A 426 3.06 -2.61 31.60
CA SER A 426 3.08 -4.07 31.57
C SER A 426 2.36 -4.68 30.36
N THR A 427 1.47 -3.94 29.69
CA THR A 427 0.75 -4.40 28.49
C THR A 427 1.72 -4.68 27.34
N LYS A 428 1.92 -5.96 27.00
CA LYS A 428 2.75 -6.40 25.86
C LYS A 428 2.27 -5.91 24.50
N THR A 429 0.97 -5.69 24.33
CA THR A 429 0.35 -5.27 23.05
C THR A 429 -0.33 -3.91 23.17
N PRO A 430 0.42 -2.79 23.28
CA PRO A 430 -0.17 -1.47 23.43
C PRO A 430 -1.04 -1.09 22.22
N VAL A 431 -2.18 -0.45 22.53
CA VAL A 431 -3.17 -0.01 21.56
C VAL A 431 -2.99 1.48 21.29
N TYR A 432 -3.05 1.87 20.02
CA TYR A 432 -2.93 3.26 19.57
C TYR A 432 -4.23 3.72 18.90
N TYR A 433 -4.58 4.99 19.06
CA TYR A 433 -5.76 5.58 18.41
C TYR A 433 -5.55 5.77 16.90
N GLY A 434 -4.32 6.07 16.47
CA GLY A 434 -4.03 6.32 15.07
C GLY A 434 -2.58 6.01 14.68
N CYS A 435 -2.34 6.06 13.37
CA CYS A 435 -1.02 5.97 12.77
C CYS A 435 -0.93 6.81 11.49
N PHE A 436 0.27 7.30 11.19
CA PHE A 436 0.61 7.69 9.83
C PHE A 436 1.10 6.45 9.12
N PHE A 437 0.33 5.93 8.16
CA PHE A 437 0.56 4.67 7.49
C PHE A 437 0.96 4.92 6.05
N GLY A 438 2.27 5.05 5.82
CA GLY A 438 2.80 5.47 4.54
C GLY A 438 2.35 6.88 4.16
N ALA A 439 1.67 6.99 3.04
CA ALA A 439 1.10 8.25 2.57
C ALA A 439 -0.14 8.73 3.36
N GLU A 440 -0.88 7.84 4.02
CA GLU A 440 -2.22 8.13 4.58
C GLU A 440 -2.20 8.25 6.12
N ARG A 441 -3.19 8.92 6.71
CA ARG A 441 -3.39 8.98 8.17
C ARG A 441 -4.59 8.12 8.55
N ILE A 442 -4.38 7.07 9.33
CA ILE A 442 -5.40 6.08 9.72
C ILE A 442 -5.73 6.21 11.21
N GLU A 443 -7.02 6.09 11.53
CA GLU A 443 -7.59 6.24 12.89
C GLU A 443 -8.61 5.14 13.19
N ILE A 444 -8.79 4.78 14.47
CA ILE A 444 -9.86 3.88 14.88
C ILE A 444 -11.23 4.45 14.44
N GLY A 445 -12.03 3.61 13.78
CA GLY A 445 -13.29 3.98 13.14
C GLY A 445 -13.20 4.25 11.64
N ASP A 446 -11.99 4.29 11.05
CA ASP A 446 -11.81 4.18 9.60
C ASP A 446 -12.27 2.82 9.04
N ALA A 447 -12.43 2.79 7.73
CA ALA A 447 -12.47 1.56 6.94
C ALA A 447 -11.20 1.47 6.08
N LEU A 448 -10.60 0.29 6.00
CA LEU A 448 -9.37 0.03 5.24
C LEU A 448 -9.63 -0.94 4.09
N ARG A 449 -9.10 -0.63 2.90
CA ARG A 449 -9.09 -1.54 1.74
C ARG A 449 -8.09 -2.67 2.00
N LEU A 450 -8.51 -3.91 1.73
CA LEU A 450 -7.71 -5.11 2.03
C LEU A 450 -7.05 -5.68 0.79
N LYS A 451 -5.85 -6.25 0.93
CA LYS A 451 -5.24 -7.14 -0.07
C LYS A 451 -5.94 -8.51 0.00
N ALA A 452 -5.49 -9.47 -0.81
CA ALA A 452 -6.00 -10.84 -0.76
C ALA A 452 -6.02 -11.36 0.69
N LEU A 453 -7.18 -11.83 1.12
CA LEU A 453 -7.40 -12.36 2.46
C LEU A 453 -7.08 -13.86 2.50
N PRO A 454 -6.79 -14.42 3.68
CA PRO A 454 -6.55 -15.85 3.83
C PRO A 454 -7.73 -16.66 3.30
N ALA A 455 -7.44 -17.69 2.49
CA ALA A 455 -8.47 -18.46 1.77
C ALA A 455 -9.47 -19.13 2.72
N GLU A 456 -9.03 -19.51 3.92
CA GLU A 456 -9.85 -20.13 4.97
C GLU A 456 -10.95 -19.21 5.52
N TRP A 457 -10.92 -17.90 5.23
CA TRP A 457 -12.02 -16.99 5.58
C TRP A 457 -13.15 -17.01 4.55
N ASN A 458 -12.97 -17.67 3.40
CA ASN A 458 -13.94 -17.77 2.30
C ASN A 458 -14.41 -16.40 1.75
N ILE A 459 -13.60 -15.35 1.89
CA ILE A 459 -13.88 -14.01 1.34
C ILE A 459 -13.18 -13.89 -0.02
N THR A 460 -13.93 -14.14 -1.09
CA THR A 460 -13.41 -14.18 -2.46
C THR A 460 -13.39 -12.82 -3.18
N THR A 461 -14.01 -11.79 -2.60
CA THR A 461 -14.06 -10.44 -3.19
C THR A 461 -12.81 -9.61 -2.88
N ASP A 462 -12.34 -8.84 -3.86
CA ASP A 462 -11.28 -7.86 -3.70
C ASP A 462 -11.76 -6.51 -3.16
N THR A 463 -13.08 -6.31 -3.02
CA THR A 463 -13.71 -5.10 -2.44
C THR A 463 -13.91 -5.15 -0.92
N ALA A 464 -13.40 -6.20 -0.25
CA ALA A 464 -13.51 -6.35 1.19
C ALA A 464 -12.80 -5.21 1.96
N VAL A 465 -13.46 -4.73 3.01
CA VAL A 465 -12.98 -3.61 3.85
C VAL A 465 -12.99 -3.96 5.33
N LEU A 466 -11.92 -3.57 6.05
CA LEU A 466 -11.82 -3.72 7.50
C LEU A 466 -12.31 -2.43 8.17
N GLY A 467 -13.43 -2.49 8.91
CA GLY A 467 -13.80 -1.47 9.87
C GLY A 467 -12.90 -1.55 11.10
N LEU A 468 -11.98 -0.59 11.21
CA LEU A 468 -10.84 -0.62 12.12
C LEU A 468 -11.26 -0.32 13.57
N ARG A 469 -11.02 -1.26 14.48
CA ARG A 469 -11.33 -1.13 15.91
C ARG A 469 -10.11 -0.93 16.81
N GLN A 470 -8.95 -1.47 16.45
CA GLN A 470 -7.72 -1.35 17.23
C GLN A 470 -6.51 -1.29 16.30
N ILE A 471 -5.54 -0.42 16.61
CA ILE A 471 -4.19 -0.43 16.02
C ILE A 471 -3.25 -0.90 17.13
N LEU A 472 -2.48 -1.95 16.86
CA LEU A 472 -1.70 -2.69 17.85
C LEU A 472 -0.24 -2.79 17.39
N THR A 473 0.70 -2.77 18.33
CA THR A 473 2.09 -3.20 18.14
C THR A 473 2.46 -4.17 19.26
N ASN A 474 3.49 -4.99 19.09
CA ASN A 474 4.08 -5.74 20.19
C ASN A 474 5.22 -4.91 20.82
N ARG A 475 5.35 -4.87 22.15
CA ARG A 475 6.53 -4.29 22.83
C ARG A 475 7.79 -5.07 22.55
N ASP A 476 7.68 -6.40 22.47
CA ASP A 476 8.77 -7.33 22.18
C ASP A 476 9.20 -7.23 20.69
N TYR A 477 8.35 -6.66 19.83
CA TYR A 477 8.64 -6.46 18.40
C TYR A 477 8.02 -5.14 17.88
N PRO A 478 8.56 -3.97 18.29
CA PRO A 478 7.91 -2.67 18.11
C PRO A 478 7.86 -2.17 16.66
N GLY A 479 8.58 -2.85 15.75
CA GLY A 479 8.58 -2.58 14.31
C GLY A 479 7.39 -3.16 13.54
N ALA A 480 6.52 -3.96 14.18
CA ALA A 480 5.35 -4.56 13.53
C ALA A 480 4.04 -3.95 14.02
N VAL A 481 3.19 -3.49 13.09
CA VAL A 481 1.83 -3.02 13.36
C VAL A 481 0.77 -4.02 12.88
N VAL A 482 -0.27 -4.19 13.68
CA VAL A 482 -1.43 -5.05 13.44
C VAL A 482 -2.71 -4.21 13.53
N PHE A 483 -3.56 -4.33 12.53
CA PHE A 483 -4.86 -3.69 12.43
C PHE A 483 -5.94 -4.72 12.76
N ARG A 484 -6.76 -4.45 13.78
CA ARG A 484 -7.84 -5.36 14.20
C ARG A 484 -9.21 -4.73 14.05
N GLY A 485 -10.16 -5.48 13.52
CA GLY A 485 -11.49 -4.97 13.22
C GLY A 485 -12.44 -6.02 12.65
N HIS A 486 -13.56 -5.55 12.12
CA HIS A 486 -14.56 -6.38 11.46
C HIS A 486 -14.45 -6.21 9.94
N ILE A 487 -14.61 -7.28 9.16
CA ILE A 487 -14.53 -7.23 7.69
C ILE A 487 -15.94 -7.24 7.11
N TYR A 488 -16.19 -6.28 6.23
CA TYR A 488 -17.45 -6.09 5.53
C TYR A 488 -17.26 -6.19 4.02
N ILE A 489 -18.33 -6.59 3.33
CA ILE A 489 -18.45 -6.53 1.87
C ILE A 489 -19.71 -5.77 1.49
N LEU A 490 -19.67 -5.02 0.39
CA LEU A 490 -20.82 -4.31 -0.15
C LEU A 490 -21.55 -5.22 -1.15
N VAL A 491 -22.86 -5.41 -0.99
CA VAL A 491 -23.69 -6.27 -1.88
C VAL A 491 -24.93 -5.53 -2.37
N LYS A 492 -25.36 -5.84 -3.59
CA LYS A 492 -26.56 -5.30 -4.28
C LYS A 492 -27.65 -6.39 -4.33
N GLY A 493 -28.90 -6.03 -4.03
CA GLY A 493 -30.08 -6.88 -4.25
C GLY A 493 -30.65 -7.57 -3.00
N ASP A 494 -31.65 -8.43 -3.21
CA ASP A 494 -32.68 -8.78 -2.20
C ASP A 494 -32.43 -10.06 -1.39
N SER A 495 -31.35 -10.81 -1.65
CA SER A 495 -31.09 -12.09 -0.98
C SER A 495 -31.19 -12.00 0.56
N PRO A 496 -31.93 -12.86 1.27
CA PRO A 496 -32.05 -12.82 2.73
C PRO A 496 -30.76 -13.32 3.42
N LEU A 497 -29.68 -12.55 3.28
CA LEU A 497 -28.43 -12.72 4.02
C LEU A 497 -28.65 -12.29 5.48
N THR A 498 -28.57 -13.24 6.40
CA THR A 498 -28.71 -13.08 7.85
C THR A 498 -27.70 -12.13 8.50
N ASN A 499 -26.66 -11.71 7.76
CA ASN A 499 -25.52 -10.95 8.26
C ASN A 499 -25.48 -9.50 7.73
N ALA A 500 -26.61 -8.97 7.26
CA ALA A 500 -26.73 -7.56 6.90
C ALA A 500 -26.60 -6.68 8.16
N VAL A 501 -25.77 -5.63 8.09
CA VAL A 501 -25.40 -4.82 9.25
C VAL A 501 -26.24 -3.54 9.29
N PRO A 502 -26.92 -3.20 10.41
CA PRO A 502 -27.61 -1.93 10.58
C PRO A 502 -26.68 -0.72 10.42
N GLU A 503 -27.21 0.38 9.89
CA GLU A 503 -26.41 1.56 9.53
C GLU A 503 -25.66 2.15 10.74
N GLU A 504 -26.29 2.13 11.91
CA GLU A 504 -25.77 2.67 13.17
C GLU A 504 -24.53 1.90 13.64
N GLN A 505 -24.42 0.62 13.27
CA GLN A 505 -23.32 -0.28 13.64
C GLN A 505 -22.14 -0.19 12.66
N LEU A 506 -22.30 0.45 11.50
CA LEU A 506 -21.25 0.54 10.48
C LEU A 506 -20.15 1.56 10.83
N PRO A 507 -18.88 1.27 10.48
CA PRO A 507 -17.80 2.26 10.51
C PRO A 507 -18.18 3.52 9.75
N VAL A 508 -17.74 4.68 10.23
CA VAL A 508 -18.18 6.00 9.71
C VAL A 508 -18.05 6.12 8.18
N PRO A 509 -16.97 5.69 7.51
CA PRO A 509 -16.87 5.77 6.05
C PRO A 509 -17.85 4.84 5.31
N LEU A 510 -18.22 3.70 5.90
CA LEU A 510 -19.13 2.71 5.28
C LEU A 510 -20.59 3.14 5.44
N ARG A 511 -20.93 3.74 6.59
CA ARG A 511 -22.22 4.40 6.81
C ARG A 511 -22.42 5.56 5.82
N ASP A 512 -21.43 6.44 5.71
CA ASP A 512 -21.44 7.59 4.82
C ASP A 512 -21.63 7.19 3.33
N GLU A 513 -20.96 6.12 2.90
CA GLU A 513 -21.17 5.51 1.57
C GLU A 513 -22.57 4.91 1.40
N LEU A 514 -23.08 4.20 2.42
CA LEU A 514 -24.39 3.53 2.36
C LEU A 514 -25.54 4.54 2.25
N ALA A 515 -25.52 5.58 3.09
CA ALA A 515 -26.53 6.63 3.09
C ALA A 515 -26.62 7.34 1.72
N TRP A 516 -25.47 7.61 1.09
CA TRP A 516 -25.44 8.18 -0.26
C TRP A 516 -25.97 7.21 -1.33
N ARG A 517 -25.63 5.92 -1.26
CA ARG A 517 -26.12 4.90 -2.21
C ARG A 517 -27.63 4.73 -2.14
N GLN A 518 -28.21 4.76 -0.94
CA GLN A 518 -29.67 4.70 -0.75
C GLN A 518 -30.39 5.93 -1.33
N GLN A 519 -29.77 7.11 -1.28
CA GLN A 519 -30.32 8.34 -1.86
C GLN A 519 -30.22 8.39 -3.40
N THR A 520 -29.11 7.91 -3.97
CA THR A 520 -28.84 8.03 -5.41
C THR A 520 -29.31 6.83 -6.25
N GLY A 521 -29.42 5.65 -5.65
CA GLY A 521 -29.97 4.45 -6.27
C GLY A 521 -31.06 3.82 -5.41
N PRO A 522 -32.23 4.44 -5.21
CA PRO A 522 -33.28 3.91 -4.33
C PRO A 522 -33.83 2.53 -4.76
N ASN A 523 -33.71 2.20 -6.04
CA ASN A 523 -34.04 0.87 -6.58
C ASN A 523 -32.91 -0.17 -6.33
N SER A 524 -31.69 0.28 -6.06
CA SER A 524 -30.55 -0.56 -5.69
C SER A 524 -30.54 -0.78 -4.18
N ARG A 525 -31.02 -1.95 -3.72
CA ARG A 525 -30.87 -2.36 -2.30
C ARG A 525 -29.43 -2.72 -1.95
N TRP A 526 -28.58 -1.70 -1.87
CA TRP A 526 -27.22 -1.79 -1.36
C TRP A 526 -27.21 -1.98 0.15
N ARG A 527 -26.29 -2.82 0.63
CA ARG A 527 -26.04 -3.03 2.07
C ARG A 527 -24.65 -3.58 2.30
N TRP A 528 -24.14 -3.32 3.50
CA TRP A 528 -22.92 -3.94 4.00
C TRP A 528 -23.25 -5.23 4.74
N VAL A 529 -22.50 -6.29 4.43
CA VAL A 529 -22.62 -7.61 5.06
C VAL A 529 -21.35 -7.89 5.86
N LEU A 530 -21.51 -8.29 7.12
CA LEU A 530 -20.42 -8.73 7.99
C LEU A 530 -19.99 -10.14 7.59
N VAL A 531 -18.73 -10.30 7.15
CA VAL A 531 -18.17 -11.58 6.70
C VAL A 531 -17.12 -12.15 7.64
N LYS A 532 -16.47 -11.31 8.46
CA LYS A 532 -15.52 -11.77 9.48
C LYS A 532 -15.47 -10.83 10.67
N GLU A 533 -15.72 -11.36 11.86
CA GLU A 533 -15.49 -10.60 13.09
C GLU A 533 -14.03 -10.64 13.56
N ASN A 534 -13.63 -9.54 14.19
CA ASN A 534 -12.40 -9.37 14.99
C ASN A 534 -11.11 -9.87 14.33
N ALA A 535 -11.06 -9.82 12.99
CA ALA A 535 -9.89 -10.15 12.18
C ALA A 535 -8.71 -9.27 12.57
N ALA A 536 -7.53 -9.87 12.70
CA ALA A 536 -6.26 -9.20 12.97
C ALA A 536 -5.35 -9.34 11.74
N LEU A 537 -4.95 -8.22 11.16
CA LEU A 537 -4.23 -8.15 9.89
C LEU A 537 -2.91 -7.40 10.07
N LYS A 538 -1.82 -7.94 9.52
CA LYS A 538 -0.52 -7.25 9.47
C LYS A 538 -0.57 -6.12 8.44
N GLU A 539 0.35 -5.16 8.55
CA GLU A 539 0.43 -4.04 7.60
C GLU A 539 0.50 -4.44 6.11
N GLN A 540 1.10 -5.59 5.78
CA GLN A 540 1.19 -6.03 4.38
C GLN A 540 -0.19 -6.37 3.77
N SER A 541 -1.18 -6.73 4.61
CA SER A 541 -2.55 -7.04 4.18
C SER A 541 -3.40 -5.80 3.90
N ILE A 542 -2.90 -4.59 4.18
CA ILE A 542 -3.62 -3.33 3.99
C ILE A 542 -3.21 -2.67 2.66
N ARG A 543 -4.18 -2.28 1.83
CA ARG A 543 -3.97 -1.50 0.60
C ARG A 543 -3.93 0.00 0.84
N GLY A 544 -4.61 0.47 1.88
CA GLY A 544 -4.79 1.88 2.23
C GLY A 544 -6.19 2.14 2.78
N ARG A 545 -6.56 3.40 2.95
CA ARG A 545 -7.89 3.83 3.37
C ARG A 545 -8.95 3.49 2.32
N PHE A 546 -10.17 3.23 2.80
CA PHE A 546 -11.38 3.31 2.01
C PHE A 546 -11.84 4.77 1.96
N TYR A 547 -12.28 5.20 0.78
CA TYR A 547 -12.83 6.53 0.54
C TYR A 547 -14.25 6.36 -0.02
N PRO A 548 -15.27 7.03 0.55
CA PRO A 548 -16.62 7.05 -0.01
C PRO A 548 -16.58 7.52 -1.48
N THR A 549 -17.25 6.77 -2.35
CA THR A 549 -17.24 6.93 -3.81
C THR A 549 -17.60 8.35 -4.19
N TYR A 550 -18.69 8.88 -3.62
CA TYR A 550 -19.21 10.21 -3.95
C TYR A 550 -18.34 11.37 -3.45
N ARG A 551 -17.39 11.11 -2.53
CA ARG A 551 -16.42 12.13 -2.08
C ARG A 551 -15.16 12.12 -2.93
N LEU A 552 -14.76 10.96 -3.45
CA LEU A 552 -13.51 10.79 -4.19
C LEU A 552 -13.67 10.86 -5.71
N MET A 553 -14.78 10.33 -6.26
CA MET A 553 -15.02 10.35 -7.71
C MET A 553 -15.18 11.76 -8.30
N PRO A 554 -15.80 12.76 -7.64
CA PRO A 554 -15.82 14.13 -8.15
C PRO A 554 -14.43 14.76 -8.35
N ILE A 555 -13.42 14.34 -7.59
CA ILE A 555 -12.04 14.80 -7.81
C ILE A 555 -11.30 13.88 -8.80
N LEU A 556 -11.43 12.55 -8.72
CA LEU A 556 -10.73 11.65 -9.64
C LEU A 556 -11.21 11.78 -11.10
N ASN A 557 -12.51 11.80 -11.32
CA ASN A 557 -13.14 11.84 -12.63
C ASN A 557 -14.44 12.68 -12.59
N PRO A 558 -14.35 14.03 -12.48
CA PRO A 558 -15.51 14.90 -12.35
C PRO A 558 -16.54 14.71 -13.49
N ALA A 559 -16.08 14.67 -14.74
CA ALA A 559 -16.96 14.56 -15.90
C ALA A 559 -17.67 13.20 -15.95
N GLY A 560 -16.94 12.09 -15.78
CA GLY A 560 -17.53 10.76 -15.76
C GLY A 560 -18.47 10.54 -14.58
N PHE A 561 -18.15 11.09 -13.40
CA PHE A 561 -19.04 11.02 -12.25
C PHE A 561 -20.32 11.85 -12.44
N GLN A 562 -20.22 13.08 -12.98
CA GLN A 562 -21.38 13.90 -13.34
C GLN A 562 -22.27 13.20 -14.37
N GLN A 563 -21.68 12.58 -15.39
CA GLN A 563 -22.40 11.78 -16.38
C GLN A 563 -23.11 10.58 -15.73
N ALA A 564 -22.41 9.82 -14.88
CA ALA A 564 -23.01 8.69 -14.17
C ALA A 564 -24.16 9.11 -13.24
N VAL A 565 -24.06 10.27 -12.58
CA VAL A 565 -25.17 10.87 -11.80
C VAL A 565 -26.35 11.22 -12.70
N GLN A 566 -26.14 11.87 -13.84
CA GLN A 566 -27.20 12.20 -14.81
C GLN A 566 -27.88 10.95 -15.39
N GLN A 567 -27.14 9.84 -15.53
CA GLN A 567 -27.62 8.57 -16.06
C GLN A 567 -28.23 7.64 -14.99
N GLY A 568 -28.21 8.03 -13.70
CA GLY A 568 -28.69 7.17 -12.61
C GLY A 568 -27.80 5.95 -12.33
N GLN A 569 -26.53 5.99 -12.75
CA GLN A 569 -25.53 4.93 -12.65
C GLN A 569 -24.37 5.30 -11.71
N ALA A 570 -24.54 6.34 -10.88
CA ALA A 570 -23.51 6.79 -9.97
C ALA A 570 -23.13 5.72 -8.93
N ASP A 571 -24.09 4.87 -8.52
CA ASP A 571 -23.85 3.75 -7.60
C ASP A 571 -23.00 2.62 -8.22
N GLU A 572 -22.83 2.59 -9.53
CA GLU A 572 -21.94 1.62 -10.21
C GLU A 572 -20.49 2.13 -10.31
N GLN A 573 -20.25 3.39 -9.97
CA GLN A 573 -18.90 3.93 -9.86
C GLN A 573 -18.20 3.35 -8.61
N MET A 574 -16.92 2.99 -8.78
CA MET A 574 -16.04 2.56 -7.70
C MET A 574 -14.64 3.17 -7.93
N PRO A 575 -14.03 3.84 -6.94
CA PRO A 575 -12.73 4.48 -7.12
C PRO A 575 -11.60 3.44 -7.21
N GLN A 576 -10.91 3.43 -8.35
CA GLN A 576 -9.68 2.64 -8.54
C GLN A 576 -8.49 3.41 -7.98
N LEU A 577 -7.78 2.80 -7.02
CA LEU A 577 -6.62 3.35 -6.35
C LEU A 577 -5.53 2.28 -6.24
N ASN A 578 -4.28 2.67 -6.45
CA ASN A 578 -3.10 1.84 -6.21
C ASN A 578 -3.03 1.40 -4.72
N ASN A 579 -2.14 0.46 -4.39
CA ASN A 579 -1.92 0.03 -3.02
C ASN A 579 -0.70 0.70 -2.41
N ARG A 580 -0.69 0.83 -1.07
CA ARG A 580 0.50 1.15 -0.29
C ARG A 580 1.62 0.17 -0.63
N MET A 581 2.82 0.70 -0.86
CA MET A 581 4.04 0.01 -1.25
C MET A 581 4.02 -0.65 -2.64
N ASP A 582 3.20 -0.15 -3.58
CA ASP A 582 3.22 -0.56 -5.00
C ASP A 582 4.32 0.12 -5.85
N GLY A 583 5.09 1.03 -5.25
CA GLY A 583 6.18 1.79 -5.89
C GLY A 583 7.50 1.02 -6.01
N MET A 584 8.58 1.75 -6.31
CA MET A 584 9.95 1.18 -6.41
C MET A 584 10.77 1.38 -5.13
N GLY A 585 10.13 1.30 -3.96
CA GLY A 585 10.76 1.57 -2.66
C GLY A 585 11.33 0.33 -1.98
N ARG A 586 12.14 0.57 -0.94
CA ARG A 586 12.48 -0.43 0.08
C ARG A 586 11.69 -0.16 1.34
N TYR A 587 11.37 -1.22 2.07
CA TYR A 587 10.68 -1.11 3.35
C TYR A 587 11.52 -0.33 4.37
N ILE A 588 10.93 0.73 4.93
CA ILE A 588 11.56 1.60 5.95
C ILE A 588 11.05 1.25 7.35
N GLY A 589 9.81 0.75 7.45
CA GLY A 589 9.20 0.33 8.71
C GLY A 589 8.86 1.49 9.65
N ARG A 590 8.85 1.20 10.96
CA ARG A 590 8.44 2.17 11.98
C ARG A 590 9.42 3.35 12.09
N LYS A 591 8.87 4.55 12.15
CA LYS A 591 9.49 5.79 12.62
C LYS A 591 8.86 6.22 13.94
N ARG A 592 9.55 7.08 14.68
CA ARG A 592 9.09 7.63 15.96
C ARG A 592 7.81 8.44 15.77
N ASN A 593 7.86 9.42 14.88
CA ASN A 593 6.78 10.34 14.57
C ASN A 593 6.79 10.71 13.06
N ARG A 594 5.84 11.56 12.64
CA ARG A 594 5.71 11.99 11.25
C ARG A 594 6.86 12.90 10.83
N LEU A 595 7.36 13.76 11.70
CA LEU A 595 8.49 14.65 11.37
C LEU A 595 9.78 13.85 11.11
N ASP A 596 10.08 12.82 11.91
CA ASP A 596 11.18 11.87 11.69
C ASP A 596 11.03 11.09 10.36
N THR A 597 9.79 10.84 9.95
CA THR A 597 9.49 10.22 8.65
C THR A 597 9.87 11.15 7.49
N LEU A 598 9.52 12.43 7.59
CA LEU A 598 9.84 13.43 6.55
C LEU A 598 11.34 13.76 6.57
N GLY A 599 11.87 14.16 7.73
CA GLY A 599 13.27 14.51 7.91
C GLY A 599 13.71 15.57 6.90
N ALA A 600 14.77 15.27 6.14
CA ALA A 600 15.30 16.17 5.13
C ALA A 600 14.42 16.34 3.87
N SER A 601 13.27 15.66 3.74
CA SER A 601 12.40 15.76 2.56
C SER A 601 11.52 17.00 2.49
N ILE A 602 11.41 17.74 3.59
CA ILE A 602 10.71 19.02 3.69
C ILE A 602 11.71 20.12 4.03
N SER A 603 11.46 21.35 3.57
CA SER A 603 12.31 22.49 3.93
C SER A 603 12.18 22.77 5.42
N GLY A 604 13.26 22.62 6.19
CA GLY A 604 13.29 22.88 7.63
C GLY A 604 13.33 24.37 8.01
N VAL A 605 12.70 25.24 7.22
CA VAL A 605 12.62 26.67 7.54
C VAL A 605 11.86 26.83 8.85
N HIS A 606 12.33 27.71 9.73
CA HIS A 606 11.77 27.96 11.06
C HIS A 606 10.25 28.12 10.99
N GLY A 607 9.51 27.20 11.61
CA GLY A 607 8.04 27.19 11.62
C GLY A 607 7.37 26.06 10.86
N THR A 608 8.12 25.15 10.21
CA THR A 608 7.54 23.97 9.55
C THR A 608 6.96 22.99 10.58
N ARG A 609 5.69 23.20 10.92
CA ARG A 609 4.92 22.44 11.90
C ARG A 609 3.70 21.85 11.21
N LEU A 610 3.50 20.54 11.33
CA LEU A 610 2.22 19.93 10.98
C LEU A 610 1.18 20.41 12.01
N ALA A 611 0.17 21.13 11.56
CA ALA A 611 -0.95 21.62 12.37
C ALA A 611 -1.96 20.50 12.64
N VAL A 612 -1.48 19.38 13.17
CA VAL A 612 -2.30 18.23 13.56
C VAL A 612 -3.23 18.59 14.71
N GLU A 613 -4.37 17.92 14.74
CA GLU A 613 -5.42 18.12 15.73
C GLU A 613 -4.93 17.73 17.15
N PRO A 614 -5.40 18.38 18.23
CA PRO A 614 -4.86 18.15 19.60
C PRO A 614 -4.97 16.71 20.15
N HIS A 615 -5.73 15.84 19.49
CA HIS A 615 -5.86 14.43 19.82
C HIS A 615 -4.80 13.54 19.12
N VAL A 616 -3.97 14.10 18.26
CA VAL A 616 -2.81 13.47 17.60
C VAL A 616 -1.56 13.76 18.44
N LYS A 617 -1.22 12.85 19.35
CA LYS A 617 -0.06 12.95 20.23
C LYS A 617 1.02 11.97 19.75
N GLU A 618 1.98 12.47 18.98
CA GLU A 618 3.12 11.66 18.53
C GLU A 618 4.18 11.49 19.63
N GLU A 619 5.06 10.51 19.47
CA GLU A 619 6.24 10.30 20.30
C GLU A 619 7.28 11.41 20.04
N ALA A 620 7.88 11.97 21.10
CA ALA A 620 8.72 13.18 21.06
C ALA A 620 10.09 12.97 20.40
#